data_AF-A0A438IPS9-F1
#
_entry.id   AF-A0A438IPS9-F1
#
_cell.length_a   1.000
_cell.length_b   1.000
_cell.length_c   1.000
_cell.angle_alpha   90.00
_cell.angle_beta   90.00
_cell.angle_gamma   90.00
#
_symmetry.space_group_name_H-M   'P 1'
#
loop_
_entity.id
_entity.type
_entity.pdbx_description
1 polymer ?
#
loop_
_entity_poly.entity_id
_entity_poly.type
_entity_poly.pdbx_seq_one_letter_code
_entity_poly.pdbx_strand_id
1 'polypeptide(L)'
;MLILSGEFYSIIFLCLPLLLCFSGDVLTAGSTEFDFGTLTLSSLRLLGDAHLSNGSVRLTRDLAVPNSGAGRVLYSKPVRFRQPDSHVTASFSTFFSFSVINLNPSSIGGGLTFLISRTTKPSVRPADSLDSSI
;
A
#
# COMPACT_ATOMS: atom_id res chain seq x y z
N MET A 1 -55.06 12.84 2.17
CA MET A 1 -55.06 11.72 3.14
C MET A 1 -55.05 10.44 2.33
N LEU A 2 -53.88 9.80 2.15
CA LEU A 2 -53.79 8.55 1.38
C LEU A 2 -54.34 7.42 2.26
N ILE A 3 -55.51 6.89 1.90
CA ILE A 3 -56.11 5.73 2.58
C ILE A 3 -55.47 4.50 1.92
N LEU A 4 -54.51 3.89 2.61
CA LEU A 4 -53.88 2.64 2.18
C LEU A 4 -54.84 1.49 2.47
N SER A 5 -55.19 0.69 1.45
CA SER A 5 -56.00 -0.52 1.62
C SER A 5 -55.19 -1.65 2.29
N GLY A 6 -55.87 -2.63 2.89
CA GLY A 6 -55.23 -3.73 3.66
C GLY A 6 -54.15 -4.51 2.91
N GLU A 7 -54.28 -4.63 1.59
CA GLU A 7 -53.29 -5.26 0.71
C GLU A 7 -51.93 -4.53 0.72
N PHE A 8 -51.95 -3.19 0.80
CA PHE A 8 -50.72 -2.40 0.87
C PHE A 8 -49.99 -2.58 2.21
N TYR A 9 -50.74 -2.77 3.31
CA TYR A 9 -50.13 -3.05 4.62
C TYR A 9 -49.39 -4.39 4.63
N SER A 10 -49.96 -5.42 3.98
CA SER A 10 -49.33 -6.74 3.86
C SER A 10 -48.01 -6.69 3.07
N ILE A 11 -48.01 -5.99 1.93
CA ILE A 11 -46.81 -5.79 1.11
C ILE A 11 -45.74 -5.01 1.90
N ILE A 12 -46.12 -3.92 2.59
CA ILE A 12 -45.17 -3.16 3.41
C ILE A 12 -44.63 -4.03 4.55
N PHE A 13 -45.47 -4.80 5.22
CA PHE A 13 -45.07 -5.67 6.34
C PHE A 13 -44.13 -6.80 5.90
N LEU A 14 -44.27 -7.31 4.68
CA LEU A 14 -43.37 -8.31 4.10
C LEU A 14 -42.06 -7.69 3.58
N CYS A 15 -42.14 -6.54 2.91
CA CYS A 15 -40.99 -5.88 2.30
C CYS A 15 -40.10 -5.16 3.32
N LEU A 16 -40.65 -4.60 4.40
CA LEU A 16 -39.90 -3.87 5.41
C LEU A 16 -38.81 -4.72 6.10
N PRO A 17 -39.07 -5.94 6.60
CA PRO A 17 -38.02 -6.79 7.16
C PRO A 17 -37.04 -7.26 6.09
N LEU A 18 -37.48 -7.49 4.85
CA LEU A 18 -36.59 -7.83 3.74
C LEU A 18 -35.62 -6.68 3.43
N LEU A 19 -36.12 -5.44 3.39
CA LEU A 19 -35.32 -4.24 3.17
C LEU A 19 -34.33 -4.01 4.32
N LEU A 20 -34.74 -4.24 5.57
CA LEU A 20 -33.89 -4.14 6.75
C LEU A 20 -32.82 -5.25 6.81
N CYS A 21 -33.12 -6.47 6.35
CA CYS A 21 -32.14 -7.55 6.23
C CYS A 21 -31.08 -7.30 5.15
N PHE A 22 -31.45 -6.58 4.07
CA PHE A 22 -30.50 -6.14 3.03
C PHE A 22 -29.77 -4.84 3.39
N SER A 23 -30.18 -4.15 4.46
CA SER A 23 -29.52 -2.93 4.96
C SER A 23 -28.28 -3.23 5.80
N GLY A 24 -27.73 -4.45 5.74
CA GLY A 24 -26.44 -4.76 6.35
C GLY A 24 -25.39 -3.77 5.86
N ASP A 25 -24.61 -3.21 6.78
CA ASP A 25 -23.52 -2.28 6.47
C ASP A 25 -22.67 -2.85 5.33
N VAL A 26 -22.77 -2.24 4.15
CA VAL A 26 -21.79 -2.44 3.09
C VAL A 26 -20.51 -1.83 3.62
N LEU A 27 -19.68 -2.65 4.29
CA LEU A 27 -18.32 -2.27 4.64
C LEU A 27 -17.65 -1.85 3.35
N THR A 28 -17.53 -0.53 3.15
CA THR A 28 -16.91 0.02 1.95
C THR A 28 -15.42 -0.27 2.09
N ALA A 29 -15.01 -1.42 1.56
CA ALA A 29 -13.61 -1.80 1.51
C ALA A 29 -12.91 -0.82 0.56
N GLY A 30 -12.19 0.15 1.13
CA GLY A 30 -11.40 1.08 0.33
C GLY A 30 -10.34 0.32 -0.46
N SER A 31 -10.36 0.43 -1.79
CA SER A 31 -9.30 -0.07 -2.66
C SER A 31 -8.13 0.90 -2.66
N THR A 32 -6.91 0.37 -2.70
CA THR A 32 -5.71 1.16 -2.99
C THR A 32 -5.17 0.75 -4.34
N GLU A 33 -5.20 1.67 -5.28
CA GLU A 33 -4.74 1.47 -6.66
C GLU A 33 -3.78 2.59 -7.04
N PHE A 34 -2.69 2.23 -7.72
CA PHE A 34 -1.73 3.16 -8.29
C PHE A 34 -0.94 2.46 -9.40
N ASP A 35 -0.45 3.26 -10.33
CA ASP A 35 0.47 2.85 -11.39
C ASP A 35 1.68 3.79 -11.46
N PHE A 36 2.68 3.45 -12.25
CA PHE A 36 3.86 4.30 -12.42
C PHE A 36 3.56 5.65 -13.09
N GLY A 37 2.46 5.79 -13.82
CA GLY A 37 2.04 7.07 -14.42
C GLY A 37 1.43 8.04 -13.41
N THR A 38 0.85 7.53 -12.34
CA THR A 38 0.17 8.28 -11.27
C THR A 38 1.04 8.46 -10.01
N LEU A 39 2.10 7.66 -9.87
CA LEU A 39 3.06 7.78 -8.78
C LEU A 39 3.90 9.06 -8.91
N THR A 40 3.68 9.99 -8.00
CA THR A 40 4.53 11.18 -7.83
C THR A 40 5.69 10.90 -6.88
N LEU A 41 6.75 11.73 -6.91
CA LEU A 41 7.85 11.70 -5.96
C LEU A 41 7.39 11.71 -4.49
N SER A 42 6.32 12.43 -4.16
CA SER A 42 5.78 12.49 -2.80
C SER A 42 5.11 11.17 -2.36
N SER A 43 4.71 10.34 -3.31
CA SER A 43 4.09 9.03 -3.04
C SER A 43 5.11 7.90 -2.83
N LEU A 44 6.40 8.15 -3.03
CA LEU A 44 7.47 7.16 -2.90
C LEU A 44 8.49 7.58 -1.83
N ARG A 45 9.04 6.58 -1.12
CA ARG A 45 10.21 6.73 -0.25
C ARG A 45 11.36 5.97 -0.87
N LEU A 46 12.35 6.70 -1.36
CA LEU A 46 13.58 6.14 -1.91
C LEU A 46 14.62 6.03 -0.80
N LEU A 47 15.25 4.87 -0.67
CA LEU A 47 16.20 4.56 0.40
C LEU A 47 17.44 3.88 -0.18
N GLY A 48 18.60 4.16 0.41
CA GLY A 48 19.89 3.68 -0.09
C GLY A 48 20.23 4.32 -1.43
N ASP A 49 20.59 3.51 -2.41
CA ASP A 49 20.97 3.95 -3.75
C ASP A 49 19.78 4.28 -4.68
N ALA A 50 18.55 4.05 -4.20
CA ALA A 50 17.37 4.20 -5.03
C ALA A 50 17.14 5.67 -5.44
N HIS A 51 16.88 5.90 -6.72
CA HIS A 51 16.59 7.22 -7.28
C HIS A 51 15.65 7.11 -8.49
N LEU A 52 14.99 8.21 -8.84
CA LEU A 52 14.21 8.30 -10.08
C LEU A 52 15.10 8.85 -11.18
N SER A 53 14.97 8.25 -12.37
CA SER A 53 15.69 8.67 -13.57
C SER A 53 14.80 8.43 -14.78
N ASN A 54 14.48 9.50 -15.53
CA ASN A 54 13.71 9.43 -16.78
C ASN A 54 12.40 8.63 -16.66
N GLY A 55 11.61 8.89 -15.61
CA GLY A 55 10.33 8.20 -15.38
C GLY A 55 10.45 6.74 -14.91
N SER A 56 11.67 6.25 -14.65
CA SER A 56 11.92 4.91 -14.11
C SER A 56 12.54 4.98 -12.72
N VAL A 57 12.28 3.97 -11.89
CA VAL A 57 12.99 3.77 -10.63
C VAL A 57 14.27 2.99 -10.90
N ARG A 58 15.40 3.52 -10.41
CA ARG A 58 16.68 2.82 -10.34
C ARG A 58 16.94 2.42 -8.91
N LEU A 59 17.15 1.13 -8.65
CA LEU A 59 17.42 0.61 -7.30
C LEU A 59 18.91 0.64 -6.94
N THR A 60 19.80 0.70 -7.94
CA THR A 60 21.25 0.77 -7.79
C THR A 60 21.80 1.96 -8.58
N ARG A 61 23.03 2.38 -8.25
CA ARG A 61 23.73 3.44 -8.99
C ARG A 61 24.44 2.89 -10.22
N ASP A 62 24.53 3.72 -11.25
CA ASP A 62 25.33 3.47 -12.44
C ASP A 62 26.80 3.81 -12.16
N LEU A 63 27.50 2.91 -11.47
CA LEU A 63 28.93 3.05 -11.15
C LEU A 63 29.75 2.02 -11.90
N ALA A 64 30.99 2.38 -12.24
CA ALA A 64 31.95 1.46 -12.85
C ALA A 64 32.25 0.27 -11.91
N VAL A 65 32.61 -0.87 -12.50
CA VAL A 65 32.99 -2.07 -11.75
C VAL A 65 34.43 -1.96 -11.20
N PRO A 66 34.73 -2.55 -10.02
CA PRO A 66 33.82 -3.28 -9.14
C PRO A 66 33.04 -2.33 -8.21
N ASN A 67 31.72 -2.51 -8.13
CA ASN A 67 30.89 -1.81 -7.15
C ASN A 67 29.75 -2.71 -6.67
N SER A 68 29.34 -2.50 -5.42
CA SER A 68 28.13 -3.10 -4.85
C SER A 68 27.22 -1.97 -4.40
N GLY A 69 25.96 -2.03 -4.82
CA GLY A 69 24.95 -1.04 -4.49
C GLY A 69 23.65 -1.72 -4.10
N ALA A 70 22.91 -1.08 -3.21
CA ALA A 70 21.61 -1.57 -2.76
C ALA A 70 20.69 -0.39 -2.46
N GLY A 71 19.48 -0.49 -2.98
CA GLY A 71 18.44 0.49 -2.75
C GLY A 71 17.09 -0.19 -2.73
N ARG A 72 16.13 0.53 -2.13
CA ARG A 72 14.73 0.10 -2.07
C ARG A 72 13.83 1.29 -2.23
N VAL A 73 12.67 1.05 -2.83
CA VAL A 73 11.60 2.03 -2.94
C VAL A 73 10.39 1.49 -2.21
N LEU A 74 9.79 2.31 -1.35
CA LEU A 74 8.58 2.00 -0.62
C LEU A 74 7.47 2.96 -1.02
N TYR A 75 6.25 2.47 -1.07
CA TYR A 75 5.09 3.34 -1.20
C TYR A 75 4.88 4.13 0.11
N SER A 76 4.79 5.45 0.02
CA SER A 76 4.73 6.35 1.19
C SER A 76 3.43 6.22 1.97
N LYS A 77 2.34 5.79 1.32
CA LYS A 77 1.01 5.65 1.94
C LYS A 77 0.78 4.19 2.32
N PRO A 78 0.70 3.84 3.62
CA PRO A 78 0.53 2.46 4.04
C PRO A 78 -0.72 1.80 3.44
N VAL A 79 -0.57 0.61 2.85
CA VAL A 79 -1.70 -0.21 2.37
C VAL A 79 -2.25 -1.03 3.53
N ARG A 80 -3.57 -0.97 3.75
CA ARG A 80 -4.24 -1.71 4.83
C ARG A 80 -4.61 -3.12 4.38
N PHE A 81 -3.75 -4.09 4.69
CA PHE A 81 -3.98 -5.51 4.35
C PHE A 81 -4.97 -6.22 5.28
N ARG A 82 -5.26 -5.66 6.46
CA ARG A 82 -6.19 -6.23 7.43
C ARG A 82 -6.93 -5.10 8.15
N GLN A 83 -8.23 -5.26 8.34
CA GLN A 83 -9.01 -4.37 9.20
C GLN A 83 -8.87 -4.81 10.67
N PRO A 84 -8.64 -3.89 11.62
CA PRO A 84 -8.45 -4.24 13.03
C PRO A 84 -9.64 -4.99 13.64
N ASP A 85 -10.86 -4.60 13.26
CA ASP A 85 -12.10 -5.04 13.90
C ASP A 85 -12.83 -6.14 13.11
N SER A 86 -12.28 -6.57 11.98
CA SER A 86 -12.85 -7.65 11.18
C SER A 86 -11.79 -8.71 10.85
N HIS A 87 -12.24 -9.95 10.62
CA HIS A 87 -11.38 -11.03 10.14
C HIS A 87 -11.13 -10.93 8.62
N VAL A 88 -11.49 -9.80 7.99
CA VAL A 88 -11.36 -9.61 6.54
C VAL A 88 -9.94 -9.19 6.20
N THR A 89 -9.32 -9.95 5.30
CA THR A 89 -8.01 -9.66 4.69
C THR A 89 -8.20 -9.06 3.30
N ALA A 90 -7.30 -8.17 2.91
CA ALA A 90 -7.27 -7.65 1.56
C ALA A 90 -6.62 -8.65 0.59
N SER A 91 -7.25 -8.87 -0.55
CA SER A 91 -6.59 -9.44 -1.73
C SER A 91 -5.79 -8.36 -2.45
N PHE A 92 -4.68 -8.73 -3.08
CA PHE A 92 -3.86 -7.79 -3.86
C PHE A 92 -3.40 -8.41 -5.17
N SER A 93 -3.12 -7.53 -6.14
CA SER A 93 -2.45 -7.86 -7.39
C SER A 93 -1.44 -6.76 -7.68
N THR A 94 -0.32 -7.13 -8.31
CA THR A 94 0.69 -6.17 -8.73
C THR A 94 1.29 -6.61 -10.06
N PHE A 95 1.63 -5.63 -10.89
CA PHE A 95 2.33 -5.84 -12.15
C PHE A 95 3.45 -4.81 -12.23
N PHE A 96 4.66 -5.27 -12.57
CA PHE A 96 5.81 -4.41 -12.77
C PHE A 96 6.72 -5.00 -13.84
N SER A 97 7.36 -4.11 -14.59
CA SER A 97 8.41 -4.45 -15.55
C SER A 97 9.74 -3.96 -15.01
N PHE A 98 10.80 -4.72 -15.22
CA PHE A 98 12.15 -4.35 -14.81
C PHE A 98 13.17 -4.78 -15.88
N SER A 99 14.33 -4.13 -15.87
CA SER A 99 15.49 -4.55 -16.64
C SER A 99 16.71 -4.61 -15.73
N VAL A 100 17.58 -5.58 -15.99
CA VAL A 100 18.87 -5.73 -15.31
C VAL A 100 19.94 -5.59 -16.37
N ILE A 101 20.80 -4.59 -16.22
CA ILE A 101 21.90 -4.32 -17.15
C ILE A 101 23.20 -4.63 -16.42
N ASN A 102 23.97 -5.57 -16.96
CA ASN A 102 25.28 -5.91 -16.44
C ASN A 102 26.36 -5.17 -17.24
N LEU A 103 27.17 -4.37 -16.55
CA LEU A 103 28.34 -3.73 -17.18
C LEU A 103 29.40 -4.76 -17.60
N ASN A 104 29.52 -5.86 -16.86
CA ASN A 104 30.37 -6.99 -17.20
C ASN A 104 29.53 -8.28 -17.20
N PRO A 105 29.37 -8.98 -18.34
CA PRO A 105 28.57 -10.20 -18.45
C PRO A 105 28.98 -11.35 -17.52
N SER A 106 30.23 -11.36 -17.05
CA SER A 106 30.74 -12.39 -16.11
C SER A 106 30.50 -12.03 -14.64
N SER A 107 29.93 -10.86 -14.34
CA SER A 107 29.61 -10.46 -12.97
C SER A 107 28.31 -11.09 -12.47
N ILE A 108 28.28 -11.44 -11.18
CA ILE A 108 27.11 -11.97 -10.47
C ILE A 108 26.52 -10.85 -9.61
N GLY A 109 25.23 -10.57 -9.77
CA GLY A 109 24.49 -9.57 -8.99
C GLY A 109 23.66 -10.17 -7.85
N GLY A 110 23.15 -9.31 -6.96
CA GLY A 110 22.35 -9.71 -5.79
C GLY A 110 20.85 -9.96 -6.04
N GLY A 111 20.31 -9.51 -7.17
CA GLY A 111 18.91 -9.70 -7.55
C GLY A 111 17.95 -8.58 -7.10
N LEU A 112 16.65 -8.84 -7.26
CA LEU A 112 15.54 -7.91 -6.96
C LEU A 112 14.40 -8.68 -6.30
N THR A 113 13.64 -8.01 -5.41
CA THR A 113 12.46 -8.60 -4.78
C THR A 113 11.33 -7.58 -4.63
N PHE A 114 10.09 -8.03 -4.79
CA PHE A 114 8.90 -7.32 -4.34
C PHE A 114 8.57 -7.78 -2.93
N LEU A 115 8.33 -6.85 -2.01
CA LEU A 115 8.07 -7.17 -0.61
C LEU A 115 6.90 -6.38 -0.04
N ILE A 116 6.17 -7.02 0.88
CA ILE A 116 5.19 -6.38 1.75
C ILE A 116 5.81 -6.37 3.16
N SER A 117 5.86 -5.21 3.80
CA SER A 117 6.42 -5.06 5.15
C SER A 117 5.57 -4.17 6.05
N ARG A 118 5.75 -4.34 7.35
CA ARG A 118 5.10 -3.49 8.35
C ARG A 118 5.64 -2.07 8.26
N THR A 119 4.76 -1.10 8.38
CA THR A 119 5.17 0.30 8.42
C THR A 119 5.86 0.61 9.75
N THR A 120 7.04 1.20 9.67
CA THR A 120 7.73 1.71 10.85
C THR A 120 7.21 3.11 11.13
N LYS A 121 6.69 3.35 12.34
CA LYS A 121 6.53 4.73 12.82
C LYS A 121 7.93 5.33 12.99
N PRO A 122 8.17 6.59 12.63
CA PRO A 122 9.40 7.26 12.98
C PRO A 122 9.59 7.14 14.50
N SER A 123 10.71 6.56 14.93
CA SER A 123 11.10 6.59 16.33
C SER A 123 11.43 8.05 16.65
N VAL A 124 10.49 8.75 17.29
CA VAL A 124 10.78 10.01 17.96
C VAL A 124 11.63 9.61 19.16
N ARG A 125 12.96 9.63 19.00
CA ARG A 125 13.84 9.66 20.16
C ARG A 125 13.65 11.04 20.80
N PRO A 126 13.22 11.12 22.07
CA PRO A 126 13.30 12.38 22.79
C PRO A 126 14.77 12.81 22.77
N ALA A 127 15.05 13.95 22.15
CA ALA A 127 16.21 14.72 22.54
C ALA A 127 15.96 15.18 23.98
N ASP A 128 17.00 15.14 24.80
CA ASP A 128 17.04 15.62 26.19
C ASP A 128 16.45 14.68 27.25
N SER A 129 17.24 13.68 27.63
CA SER A 129 17.43 13.37 29.05
C SER A 129 18.91 13.52 29.37
N LEU A 130 19.29 14.71 29.85
CA LEU A 130 20.57 14.93 30.53
C LEU A 130 20.74 13.84 31.58
N ASP A 131 21.82 13.07 31.45
CA ASP A 131 22.35 12.30 32.56
C ASP A 131 23.09 13.28 33.48
N SER A 132 22.34 13.87 34.40
CA SER A 132 22.90 14.39 35.65
C SER A 132 22.65 13.35 36.73
N SER A 133 23.60 12.43 36.93
CA SER A 133 24.05 11.86 38.21
C SER A 133 24.70 10.50 37.95
N ILE A 134 26.04 10.41 37.95
CA ILE A 134 26.88 9.85 39.04
C ILE A 134 28.28 10.46 38.91
#